data_AF-A0A1F9UDZ1-F1
#
_entry.id   AF-A0A1F9UDZ1-F1
#
_cell.length_a   1.000
_cell.length_b   1.000
_cell.length_c   1.000
_cell.angle_alpha   90.00
_cell.angle_beta   90.00
_cell.angle_gamma   90.00
#
_symmetry.space_group_name_H-M   'P 1'
#
loop_
_entity.id
_entity.type
_entity.pdbx_description
1 polymer ?
#
loop_
_entity_poly.entity_id
_entity_poly.type
_entity_poly.pdbx_seq_one_letter_code
_entity_poly.pdbx_strand_id
1 'polypeptide(L)'
;MSFFFGKGSMTDMGERYPLLDRHHESNIPGLYVIGNIAGTPDVKAALNAGFDTARHIADMVLRRTAATDIRVVIIGAGPAGVNAALELGKRGVRYVLIEAESRFAAIKRFEPEHAFYLARTGDRDICGDLWFGDCKAGELVRRWEDDLKSRSLELREHEKVVDVKKIDHFEVVTDKGRYRSEFVIVAVGKLVLLNRLDVAELQPIPPGKVSRSMVEGTGMPSEFLKKAGIRLENTWDWKRWTALSLTAIGVFAFYMIKKLHPGWFHFGGRDLAGWYPFLYSALVLYFGIKAIRRYRDPLQTRKYLSLIFFQLAFYSIIPELILNNWRAYGLVYAWPLALGPSTWEGFLQEPGKFYFWWTLGMSFLVLPIFVLFTGKQYCSWVCGCGGLAETVGDQWRHYSPKGPENVRRERAIYWILGFAAFATLAVGFGIDARMGGWIKGTYNWVVDLFLIAIIPISLYPFLGGKVWCRYWCPTAGFMQLLSGWMTRRGIGKYRIDSNKDRCIACNMCSRCCEVGIDVRKFALKGESFDNLSTSCIGCGICISVCPTGALAFSLSALGGKATAGIRATWVDQFPKGASFDV
;
A
#
# COMPACT_ATOMS: atom_id res chain seq x y z
N MET A 1 -26.31 1.13 3.34
CA MET A 1 -25.17 0.43 3.99
C MET A 1 -24.38 -0.48 3.04
N SER A 2 -25.01 -1.29 2.19
CA SER A 2 -24.32 -2.22 1.26
C SER A 2 -23.31 -1.56 0.30
N PHE A 3 -23.60 -0.34 -0.18
CA PHE A 3 -22.68 0.45 -1.02
C PHE A 3 -21.34 0.77 -0.34
N PHE A 4 -21.36 0.99 0.98
CA PHE A 4 -20.18 1.32 1.79
C PHE A 4 -19.58 0.12 2.50
N PHE A 5 -20.33 -0.94 2.85
CA PHE A 5 -19.85 -2.02 3.75
C PHE A 5 -20.03 -3.45 3.21
N GLY A 6 -20.41 -3.63 1.94
CA GLY A 6 -20.52 -4.95 1.29
C GLY A 6 -19.21 -5.45 0.66
N LYS A 7 -19.16 -6.73 0.29
CA LYS A 7 -18.11 -7.29 -0.60
C LYS A 7 -18.17 -6.53 -1.94
N GLY A 8 -17.04 -6.00 -2.38
CA GLY A 8 -16.92 -5.09 -3.53
C GLY A 8 -17.26 -3.62 -3.25
N SER A 9 -17.48 -3.21 -1.99
CA SER A 9 -17.69 -1.81 -1.59
C SER A 9 -16.40 -0.98 -1.58
N MET A 10 -16.50 0.35 -1.36
CA MET A 10 -15.32 1.22 -1.29
C MET A 10 -14.44 0.88 -0.08
N THR A 11 -15.04 0.29 0.96
CA THR A 11 -14.33 -0.19 2.13
C THR A 11 -13.92 -1.66 2.04
N ASP A 12 -14.27 -2.33 0.94
CA ASP A 12 -13.74 -3.66 0.67
C ASP A 12 -12.26 -3.52 0.30
N MET A 13 -11.47 -3.68 1.35
CA MET A 13 -10.03 -3.51 1.34
C MET A 13 -9.28 -4.73 0.79
N GLY A 14 -10.01 -5.74 0.32
CA GLY A 14 -9.46 -7.03 -0.11
C GLY A 14 -8.78 -7.79 1.02
N GLU A 15 -8.14 -8.90 0.69
CA GLU A 15 -7.41 -9.75 1.65
C GLU A 15 -6.20 -9.02 2.25
N ARG A 16 -6.00 -9.14 3.57
CA ARG A 16 -4.89 -8.52 4.31
C ARG A 16 -4.30 -9.41 5.37
N TYR A 17 -3.07 -9.08 5.78
CA TYR A 17 -2.29 -9.82 6.76
C TYR A 17 -2.97 -9.90 8.13
N PRO A 18 -2.72 -10.98 8.88
CA PRO A 18 -3.16 -11.09 10.27
C PRO A 18 -2.48 -10.02 11.13
N LEU A 19 -3.18 -9.56 12.16
CA LEU A 19 -2.62 -8.70 13.19
C LEU A 19 -1.82 -9.57 14.16
N LEU A 20 -0.51 -9.35 14.21
CA LEU A 20 0.43 -10.14 15.01
C LEU A 20 1.27 -9.23 15.91
N ASP A 21 1.67 -9.77 17.06
CA ASP A 21 2.62 -9.15 17.98
C ASP A 21 4.08 -9.37 17.54
N ARG A 22 5.05 -8.98 18.40
CA ARG A 22 6.48 -9.14 18.13
C ARG A 22 6.96 -10.61 18.08
N HIS A 23 6.20 -11.53 18.66
CA HIS A 23 6.49 -12.96 18.71
C HIS A 23 5.71 -13.76 17.66
N HIS A 24 5.00 -13.08 16.75
CA HIS A 24 4.11 -13.66 15.75
C HIS A 24 2.82 -14.27 16.33
N GLU A 25 2.46 -13.91 17.56
CA GLU A 25 1.21 -14.31 18.19
C GLU A 25 0.05 -13.49 17.62
N SER A 26 -1.08 -14.16 17.35
CA SER A 26 -2.30 -13.52 16.87
C SER A 26 -3.11 -12.90 18.02
N ASN A 27 -4.29 -12.34 17.72
CA ASN A 27 -5.25 -11.92 18.75
C ASN A 27 -5.82 -13.09 19.58
N ILE A 28 -5.48 -14.34 19.25
CA ILE A 28 -5.86 -15.54 20.00
C ILE A 28 -4.61 -16.03 20.74
N PRO A 29 -4.58 -15.99 22.09
CA PRO A 29 -3.39 -16.38 22.82
C PRO A 29 -2.97 -17.82 22.51
N GLY A 30 -1.69 -18.09 22.33
CA GLY A 30 -1.15 -19.40 21.97
C GLY A 30 -1.33 -19.81 20.49
N LEU A 31 -1.97 -18.97 19.66
CA LEU A 31 -2.04 -19.17 18.21
C LEU A 31 -1.08 -18.21 17.52
N TYR A 32 -0.07 -18.77 16.86
CA TYR A 32 0.97 -18.06 16.14
C TYR A 32 0.79 -18.17 14.64
N VAL A 33 1.19 -17.15 13.88
CA VAL A 33 1.14 -17.16 12.42
C VAL A 33 2.48 -16.75 11.85
N ILE A 34 3.11 -17.63 11.05
CA ILE A 34 4.47 -17.43 10.53
C ILE A 34 4.54 -17.64 9.02
N GLY A 35 5.66 -17.23 8.42
CA GLY A 35 5.90 -17.36 6.99
C GLY A 35 5.13 -16.34 6.15
N ASN A 36 4.97 -16.61 4.86
CA ASN A 36 4.46 -15.62 3.90
C ASN A 36 3.07 -15.05 4.28
N ILE A 37 2.22 -15.81 4.99
CA ILE A 37 0.93 -15.32 5.48
C ILE A 37 1.03 -14.32 6.63
N ALA A 38 2.15 -14.28 7.36
CA ALA A 38 2.47 -13.32 8.40
C ALA A 38 3.07 -12.01 7.86
N GLY A 39 3.30 -11.94 6.54
CA GLY A 39 3.94 -10.78 5.92
C GLY A 39 5.46 -10.81 5.98
N THR A 40 6.06 -11.99 6.21
CA THR A 40 7.48 -12.27 5.96
C THR A 40 7.63 -12.82 4.55
N PRO A 41 7.93 -11.97 3.57
CA PRO A 41 7.67 -12.25 2.18
C PRO A 41 8.85 -13.00 1.51
N ASP A 42 9.98 -13.10 2.21
CA ASP A 42 11.20 -13.78 1.81
C ASP A 42 11.42 -15.09 2.59
N VAL A 43 12.09 -16.05 1.94
CA VAL A 43 12.35 -17.38 2.51
C VAL A 43 13.24 -17.29 3.76
N LYS A 44 14.25 -16.41 3.76
CA LYS A 44 15.14 -16.19 4.90
C LYS A 44 14.38 -15.72 6.15
N ALA A 45 13.54 -14.70 6.03
CA ALA A 45 12.70 -14.22 7.12
C ALA A 45 11.65 -15.27 7.53
N ALA A 46 11.13 -16.06 6.59
CA ALA A 46 10.21 -17.14 6.90
C ALA A 46 10.90 -18.23 7.76
N LEU A 47 12.12 -18.63 7.42
CA LEU A 47 12.95 -19.55 8.22
C LEU A 47 13.19 -18.97 9.62
N ASN A 48 13.66 -17.73 9.71
CA ASN A 48 13.95 -17.08 11.00
C ASN A 48 12.69 -16.90 11.86
N ALA A 49 11.55 -16.54 11.26
CA ALA A 49 10.27 -16.46 11.96
C ALA A 49 9.84 -17.82 12.53
N GLY A 50 10.05 -18.90 11.79
CA GLY A 50 9.83 -20.26 12.29
C GLY A 50 10.70 -20.59 13.49
N PHE A 51 12.00 -20.32 13.40
CA PHE A 51 12.97 -20.55 14.48
C PHE A 51 12.63 -19.75 15.74
N ASP A 52 12.43 -18.43 15.61
CA ASP A 52 12.18 -17.55 16.75
C ASP A 52 10.86 -17.89 17.47
N THR A 53 9.82 -18.20 16.70
CA THR A 53 8.50 -18.57 17.24
C THR A 53 8.57 -19.91 17.96
N ALA A 54 9.22 -20.92 17.36
CA ALA A 54 9.42 -22.22 17.99
C ALA A 54 10.22 -22.12 19.29
N ARG A 55 11.31 -21.35 19.30
CA ARG A 55 12.10 -21.10 20.51
C ARG A 55 11.29 -20.42 21.61
N HIS A 56 10.52 -19.39 21.26
CA HIS A 56 9.65 -18.70 22.20
C HIS A 56 8.61 -19.63 22.82
N ILE A 57 7.95 -20.46 22.01
CA ILE A 57 6.97 -21.44 22.49
C ILE A 57 7.66 -22.49 23.37
N ALA A 58 8.80 -23.03 22.95
CA ALA A 58 9.54 -24.02 23.72
C ALA A 58 9.94 -23.50 25.11
N ASP A 59 10.40 -22.25 25.20
CA ASP A 59 10.77 -21.62 26.47
C ASP A 59 9.56 -21.48 27.42
N MET A 60 8.33 -21.36 26.90
CA MET A 60 7.10 -21.37 27.72
C MET A 60 6.65 -22.78 28.09
N VAL A 61 6.71 -23.71 27.13
CA VAL A 61 6.25 -25.10 27.23
C VAL A 61 7.07 -25.90 28.23
N LEU A 62 8.40 -25.74 28.21
CA LEU A 62 9.34 -26.46 29.07
C LEU A 62 9.26 -26.05 30.55
N ARG A 63 8.63 -24.91 30.87
CA ARG A 63 8.45 -24.41 32.24
C ARG A 63 7.16 -24.87 32.89
N ARG A 64 6.34 -25.67 32.20
CA ARG A 64 4.98 -26.04 32.61
C ARG A 64 4.74 -27.53 32.46
N THR A 65 3.96 -28.10 33.38
CA THR A 65 3.44 -29.47 33.26
C THR A 65 2.56 -29.56 32.00
N ALA A 66 2.74 -30.62 31.21
CA ALA A 66 2.03 -30.81 29.95
C ALA A 66 0.52 -31.01 30.20
N ALA A 67 -0.32 -30.20 29.55
CA ALA A 67 -1.78 -30.32 29.62
C ALA A 67 -2.32 -31.29 28.55
N THR A 68 -1.56 -31.49 27.47
CA THR A 68 -1.92 -32.38 26.35
C THR A 68 -0.73 -33.22 25.91
N ASP A 69 -1.01 -34.34 25.24
CA ASP A 69 0.02 -35.24 24.75
C ASP A 69 0.90 -34.56 23.67
N ILE A 70 0.24 -33.94 22.69
CA ILE A 70 0.86 -33.05 21.70
C ILE A 70 0.85 -31.64 22.29
N ARG A 71 2.02 -30.99 22.41
CA ARG A 71 2.11 -29.61 22.92
C ARG A 71 1.81 -28.59 21.82
N VAL A 72 2.28 -28.84 20.60
CA VAL A 72 2.20 -27.89 19.48
C VAL A 72 1.70 -28.58 18.21
N VAL A 73 0.69 -28.00 17.55
CA VAL A 73 0.31 -28.38 16.17
C VAL A 73 0.82 -27.31 15.20
N ILE A 74 1.59 -27.73 14.19
CA ILE A 74 2.10 -26.86 13.13
C ILE A 74 1.33 -27.16 11.84
N ILE A 75 0.77 -26.13 11.21
CA ILE A 75 -0.06 -26.24 10.01
C ILE A 75 0.68 -25.65 8.82
N GLY A 76 1.20 -26.49 7.93
CA GLY A 76 1.92 -26.15 6.70
C GLY A 76 3.42 -26.46 6.80
N ALA A 77 3.91 -27.35 5.95
CA ALA A 77 5.31 -27.79 5.84
C ALA A 77 6.08 -27.00 4.78
N GLY A 78 5.91 -25.68 4.78
CA GLY A 78 6.80 -24.75 4.09
C GLY A 78 8.10 -24.49 4.87
N PRO A 79 8.97 -23.59 4.40
CA PRO A 79 10.24 -23.26 5.07
C PRO A 79 10.06 -22.91 6.55
N ALA A 80 9.10 -22.03 6.84
CA ALA A 80 8.81 -21.56 8.20
C ALA A 80 8.34 -22.69 9.13
N GLY A 81 7.39 -23.52 8.65
CA GLY A 81 6.82 -24.61 9.45
C GLY A 81 7.81 -25.74 9.69
N VAL A 82 8.61 -26.11 8.68
CA VAL A 82 9.66 -27.12 8.84
C VAL A 82 10.75 -26.62 9.80
N ASN A 83 11.21 -25.37 9.67
CA ASN A 83 12.23 -24.85 10.58
C ASN A 83 11.71 -24.73 12.02
N ALA A 84 10.43 -24.37 12.21
CA ALA A 84 9.79 -24.40 13.52
C ALA A 84 9.74 -25.81 14.12
N ALA A 85 9.36 -26.81 13.31
CA ALA A 85 9.32 -28.21 13.71
C ALA A 85 10.69 -28.73 14.15
N LEU A 86 11.75 -28.45 13.37
CA LEU A 86 13.12 -28.85 13.71
C LEU A 86 13.58 -28.25 15.05
N GLU A 87 13.30 -26.97 15.29
CA GLU A 87 13.69 -26.29 16.54
C GLU A 87 12.90 -26.81 17.76
N LEU A 88 11.59 -27.09 17.60
CA LEU A 88 10.80 -27.72 18.67
C LEU A 88 11.30 -29.13 19.01
N GLY A 89 11.58 -29.94 17.98
CA GLY A 89 12.08 -31.31 18.15
C GLY A 89 13.42 -31.35 18.88
N LYS A 90 14.35 -30.47 18.51
CA LYS A 90 15.65 -30.31 19.20
C LYS A 90 15.52 -30.02 20.69
N ARG A 91 14.45 -29.32 21.08
CA ARG A 91 14.18 -28.94 22.48
C ARG A 91 13.31 -29.95 23.22
N GLY A 92 13.00 -31.10 22.61
CA GLY A 92 12.16 -32.14 23.21
C GLY A 92 10.69 -31.75 23.34
N VAL A 93 10.22 -30.75 22.59
CA VAL A 93 8.80 -30.39 22.58
C VAL A 93 8.06 -31.34 21.66
N ARG A 94 7.02 -32.02 22.15
CA ARG A 94 6.18 -32.89 21.33
C ARG A 94 5.29 -32.06 20.42
N TYR A 95 5.40 -32.28 19.12
CA TYR A 95 4.65 -31.55 18.09
C TYR A 95 4.18 -32.47 16.98
N VAL A 96 3.18 -32.04 16.22
CA VAL A 96 2.83 -32.64 14.92
C VAL A 96 2.83 -31.57 13.84
N LEU A 97 3.48 -31.85 12.72
CA LEU A 97 3.49 -31.00 11.52
C LEU A 97 2.54 -31.58 10.49
N ILE A 98 1.58 -30.79 10.03
CA ILE A 98 0.52 -31.22 9.10
C ILE A 98 0.63 -30.43 7.80
N GLU A 99 0.63 -31.10 6.66
CA GLU A 99 0.71 -30.50 5.32
C GLU A 99 -0.39 -31.04 4.41
N ALA A 100 -1.10 -30.14 3.73
CA ALA A 100 -2.23 -30.49 2.85
C ALA A 100 -1.78 -31.18 1.56
N GLU A 101 -0.56 -30.90 1.09
CA GLU A 101 0.05 -31.53 -0.07
C GLU A 101 1.33 -32.27 0.35
N SER A 102 2.47 -31.96 -0.27
CA SER A 102 3.80 -32.43 0.13
C SER A 102 4.61 -31.29 0.73
N ARG A 103 5.63 -31.63 1.53
CA ARG A 103 6.58 -30.66 2.08
C ARG A 103 7.18 -29.80 0.97
N PHE A 104 7.31 -28.50 1.26
CA PHE A 104 7.80 -27.47 0.35
C PHE A 104 7.01 -27.33 -0.97
N ALA A 105 5.74 -27.79 -1.04
CA ALA A 105 4.91 -27.73 -2.25
C ALA A 105 4.90 -26.35 -2.92
N ALA A 106 4.85 -25.27 -2.14
CA ALA A 106 4.86 -23.90 -2.69
C ALA A 106 6.15 -23.56 -3.46
N ILE A 107 7.31 -24.03 -3.02
CA ILE A 107 8.60 -23.78 -3.70
C ILE A 107 8.74 -24.70 -4.91
N LYS A 108 8.29 -25.96 -4.80
CA LYS A 108 8.28 -26.93 -5.89
C LYS A 108 7.48 -26.49 -7.13
N ARG A 109 6.59 -25.51 -6.98
CA ARG A 109 5.82 -24.93 -8.09
C ARG A 109 6.59 -23.90 -8.92
N PHE A 110 7.66 -23.32 -8.38
CA PHE A 110 8.52 -22.46 -9.18
C PHE A 110 9.27 -23.28 -10.23
N GLU A 111 9.58 -22.68 -11.37
CA GLU A 111 10.48 -23.30 -12.34
C GLU A 111 11.80 -23.65 -11.65
N PRO A 112 12.41 -24.83 -11.90
CA PRO A 112 13.64 -25.24 -11.24
C PRO A 112 14.77 -24.22 -11.35
N GLU A 113 14.77 -23.45 -12.44
CA GLU A 113 15.74 -22.40 -12.78
C GLU A 113 15.46 -21.05 -12.12
N HIS A 114 14.32 -20.88 -11.45
CA HIS A 114 13.97 -19.65 -10.77
C HIS A 114 14.96 -19.35 -9.64
N ALA A 115 15.65 -18.23 -9.75
CA ALA A 115 16.66 -17.83 -8.78
C ALA A 115 16.01 -17.32 -7.47
N PHE A 116 16.34 -17.98 -6.37
CA PHE A 116 16.14 -17.45 -5.03
C PHE A 116 17.41 -16.74 -4.60
N TYR A 117 17.28 -15.43 -4.38
CA TYR A 117 18.36 -14.62 -3.84
C TYR A 117 18.21 -14.56 -2.31
N LEU A 118 19.34 -14.55 -1.61
CA LEU A 118 19.48 -14.04 -0.26
C LEU A 118 18.84 -12.66 -0.25
N ALA A 119 17.63 -12.62 0.27
CA ALA A 119 16.87 -11.39 0.33
C ALA A 119 17.71 -10.37 1.10
N ARG A 120 17.85 -9.16 0.57
CA ARG A 120 18.58 -8.05 1.23
C ARG A 120 17.92 -7.60 2.55
N THR A 121 16.83 -8.26 2.94
CA THR A 121 16.04 -7.98 4.13
C THR A 121 16.67 -8.61 5.37
N GLY A 122 17.31 -7.75 6.17
CA GLY A 122 17.80 -8.07 7.50
C GLY A 122 19.25 -8.57 7.52
N ASP A 123 20.08 -7.87 8.30
CA ASP A 123 21.48 -8.22 8.60
C ASP A 123 21.62 -9.49 9.47
N ARG A 124 20.51 -10.12 9.86
CA ARG A 124 20.54 -11.32 10.70
C ARG A 124 20.78 -12.56 9.85
N ASP A 125 21.75 -13.37 10.24
CA ASP A 125 22.00 -14.67 9.62
C ASP A 125 20.81 -15.62 9.76
N ILE A 126 20.79 -16.66 8.92
CA ILE A 126 19.77 -17.71 9.01
C ILE A 126 19.94 -18.43 10.34
N CYS A 127 18.85 -18.56 11.08
CA CYS A 127 18.77 -19.33 12.30
C CYS A 127 18.04 -20.66 12.03
N GLY A 128 18.51 -21.72 12.67
CA GLY A 128 18.03 -23.07 12.45
C GLY A 128 19.00 -23.88 11.58
N ASP A 129 18.51 -25.01 11.09
CA ASP A 129 19.37 -26.03 10.47
C ASP A 129 19.27 -26.11 8.96
N LEU A 130 18.20 -25.57 8.39
CA LEU A 130 17.99 -25.62 6.95
C LEU A 130 18.97 -24.66 6.27
N TRP A 131 19.78 -25.20 5.37
CA TRP A 131 20.70 -24.39 4.58
C TRP A 131 19.95 -23.36 3.74
N PHE A 132 20.42 -22.12 3.66
CA PHE A 132 19.86 -21.15 2.72
C PHE A 132 20.96 -20.24 2.17
N GLY A 133 20.97 -20.06 0.86
CA GLY A 133 21.93 -19.24 0.13
C GLY A 133 21.38 -18.87 -1.23
N ASP A 134 22.12 -18.05 -1.99
CA ASP A 134 21.79 -17.76 -3.38
C ASP A 134 21.80 -19.08 -4.17
N CYS A 135 20.65 -19.47 -4.70
CA CYS A 135 20.50 -20.73 -5.42
C CYS A 135 19.25 -20.70 -6.32
N LYS A 136 19.07 -21.75 -7.10
CA LYS A 136 17.85 -21.96 -7.88
C LYS A 136 16.82 -22.73 -7.07
N ALA A 137 15.53 -22.58 -7.40
CA ALA A 137 14.41 -23.23 -6.72
C ALA A 137 14.60 -24.75 -6.59
N GLY A 138 15.02 -25.41 -7.67
CA GLY A 138 15.24 -26.86 -7.68
C GLY A 138 16.38 -27.30 -6.76
N GLU A 139 17.48 -26.53 -6.73
CA GLU A 139 18.61 -26.80 -5.84
C GLU A 139 18.22 -26.63 -4.36
N LEU A 140 17.45 -25.58 -4.04
CA LEU A 140 17.00 -25.31 -2.68
C LEU A 140 16.17 -26.47 -2.12
N VAL A 141 15.17 -26.93 -2.88
CA VAL A 141 14.30 -28.04 -2.47
C VAL A 141 15.12 -29.31 -2.29
N ARG A 142 16.01 -29.62 -3.23
CA ARG A 142 16.86 -30.82 -3.15
C ARG A 142 17.72 -30.83 -1.88
N ARG A 143 18.42 -29.73 -1.60
CA ARG A 143 19.28 -29.62 -0.40
C ARG A 143 18.49 -29.80 0.89
N TRP A 144 17.31 -29.18 1.00
CA TRP A 144 16.46 -29.38 2.18
C TRP A 144 15.92 -30.79 2.31
N GLU A 145 15.50 -31.42 1.22
CA GLU A 145 15.05 -32.82 1.27
C GLU A 145 16.19 -33.75 1.71
N ASP A 146 17.43 -33.50 1.25
CA ASP A 146 18.61 -34.22 1.70
C ASP A 146 18.89 -33.99 3.21
N ASP A 147 18.83 -32.74 3.68
CA ASP A 147 19.00 -32.40 5.11
C ASP A 147 17.99 -33.13 6.00
N LEU A 148 16.74 -33.25 5.53
CA LEU A 148 15.65 -33.87 6.28
C LEU A 148 15.71 -35.40 6.35
N LYS A 149 16.44 -36.09 5.45
CA LYS A 149 16.58 -37.57 5.51
C LYS A 149 17.24 -38.05 6.79
N SER A 150 18.14 -37.25 7.35
CA SER A 150 18.89 -37.56 8.58
C SER A 150 18.15 -37.18 9.87
N ARG A 151 16.93 -36.61 9.77
CA ARG A 151 16.22 -35.97 10.89
C ARG A 151 14.84 -36.59 11.06
N SER A 152 14.48 -36.95 12.29
CA SER A 152 13.13 -37.40 12.62
C SER A 152 12.17 -36.21 12.65
N LEU A 153 11.23 -36.17 11.71
CA LEU A 153 10.16 -35.17 11.66
C LEU A 153 8.81 -35.87 11.79
N GLU A 154 8.02 -35.50 12.79
CA GLU A 154 6.63 -35.96 12.90
C GLU A 154 5.75 -35.18 11.93
N LEU A 155 5.81 -35.58 10.66
CA LEU A 155 5.14 -34.93 9.53
C LEU A 155 4.00 -35.82 8.99
N ARG A 156 2.82 -35.22 8.81
CA ARG A 156 1.66 -35.81 8.13
C ARG A 156 1.41 -35.07 6.80
N GLU A 157 1.85 -35.67 5.71
CA GLU A 157 1.59 -35.15 4.35
C GLU A 157 0.20 -35.58 3.84
N HIS A 158 -0.33 -34.84 2.87
CA HIS A 158 -1.66 -35.04 2.28
C HIS A 158 -2.80 -35.00 3.30
N GLU A 159 -2.68 -34.20 4.36
CA GLU A 159 -3.70 -34.04 5.41
C GLU A 159 -4.04 -32.56 5.56
N LYS A 160 -5.29 -32.19 5.30
CA LYS A 160 -5.71 -30.79 5.23
C LYS A 160 -6.43 -30.39 6.51
N VAL A 161 -5.93 -29.33 7.14
CA VAL A 161 -6.66 -28.70 8.26
C VAL A 161 -7.88 -27.94 7.75
N VAL A 162 -9.04 -28.24 8.33
CA VAL A 162 -10.36 -27.68 7.97
C VAL A 162 -10.85 -26.66 8.99
N ASP A 163 -10.47 -26.82 10.26
CA ASP A 163 -10.92 -25.94 11.34
C ASP A 163 -9.92 -25.89 12.50
N VAL A 164 -9.87 -24.76 13.18
CA VAL A 164 -9.08 -24.55 14.40
C VAL A 164 -9.95 -23.79 15.39
N LYS A 165 -10.22 -24.38 16.56
CA LYS A 165 -11.02 -23.75 17.62
C LYS A 165 -10.24 -23.70 18.92
N LYS A 166 -10.30 -22.56 19.60
CA LYS A 166 -9.77 -22.41 20.95
C LYS A 166 -10.89 -22.54 21.98
N ILE A 167 -10.77 -23.51 22.88
CA ILE A 167 -11.59 -23.68 24.08
C ILE A 167 -10.65 -23.45 25.27
N ASP A 168 -10.31 -24.48 26.05
CA ASP A 168 -9.23 -24.46 27.05
C ASP A 168 -7.87 -24.81 26.41
N HIS A 169 -7.92 -25.68 25.41
CA HIS A 169 -6.83 -26.04 24.51
C HIS A 169 -7.30 -25.80 23.06
N PHE A 170 -6.41 -25.99 22.09
CA PHE A 170 -6.76 -25.96 20.68
C PHE A 170 -7.24 -27.33 20.21
N GLU A 171 -8.43 -27.36 19.60
CA GLU A 171 -8.89 -28.48 18.79
C GLU A 171 -8.65 -28.15 17.31
N VAL A 172 -7.76 -28.93 16.68
CA VAL A 172 -7.42 -28.82 15.26
C VAL A 172 -8.09 -29.98 14.51
N VAL A 173 -9.01 -29.65 13.60
CA VAL A 173 -9.78 -30.62 12.83
C VAL A 173 -9.21 -30.72 11.42
N THR A 174 -8.86 -31.92 10.99
CA THR A 174 -8.40 -32.23 9.64
C THR A 174 -9.45 -33.03 8.87
N ASP A 175 -9.19 -33.29 7.60
CA ASP A 175 -9.95 -34.23 6.79
C ASP A 175 -9.72 -35.70 7.17
N LYS A 176 -8.69 -36.00 7.98
CA LYS A 176 -8.35 -37.37 8.43
C LYS A 176 -8.52 -37.61 9.92
N GLY A 177 -8.60 -36.57 10.75
CA GLY A 177 -8.61 -36.73 12.20
C GLY A 177 -8.79 -35.45 13.00
N ARG A 178 -8.53 -35.54 14.31
CA ARG A 178 -8.56 -34.42 15.26
C ARG A 178 -7.34 -34.47 16.17
N TYR A 179 -6.79 -33.31 16.44
CA TYR A 179 -5.65 -33.14 17.34
C TYR A 179 -5.99 -32.13 18.44
N ARG A 180 -5.47 -32.39 19.64
CA ARG A 180 -5.55 -31.50 20.79
C ARG A 180 -4.16 -30.97 21.11
N SER A 181 -4.03 -29.66 21.29
CA SER A 181 -2.73 -29.02 21.56
C SER A 181 -2.86 -27.76 22.40
N GLU A 182 -1.79 -27.40 23.12
CA GLU A 182 -1.71 -26.15 23.88
C GLU A 182 -1.45 -24.94 22.98
N PHE A 183 -0.69 -25.15 21.89
CA PHE A 183 -0.27 -24.10 20.97
C PHE A 183 -0.49 -24.53 19.52
N VAL A 184 -0.80 -23.56 18.66
CA VAL A 184 -0.93 -23.77 17.22
C VAL A 184 -0.04 -22.79 16.47
N ILE A 185 0.73 -23.29 15.52
CA ILE A 185 1.53 -22.49 14.59
C ILE A 185 0.94 -22.62 13.18
N VAL A 186 0.40 -21.54 12.64
CA VAL A 186 -0.14 -21.48 11.28
C VAL A 186 0.95 -21.01 10.32
N ALA A 187 1.36 -21.86 9.39
CA ALA A 187 2.45 -21.67 8.43
C ALA A 187 2.04 -22.02 6.97
N VAL A 188 0.75 -21.97 6.63
CA VAL A 188 0.17 -22.45 5.35
C VAL A 188 0.61 -21.70 4.09
N GLY A 189 1.42 -20.65 4.19
CA GLY A 189 1.91 -19.89 3.05
C GLY A 189 0.81 -19.21 2.22
N LYS A 190 1.20 -18.45 1.19
CA LYS A 190 0.25 -17.95 0.19
C LYS A 190 0.26 -18.93 -0.98
N LEU A 191 -0.92 -19.33 -1.44
CA LEU A 191 -1.05 -20.32 -2.51
C LEU A 191 -0.47 -19.75 -3.80
N VAL A 192 0.75 -20.12 -4.19
CA VAL A 192 1.29 -19.74 -5.50
C VAL A 192 0.60 -20.62 -6.53
N LEU A 193 -0.38 -20.07 -7.27
CA LEU A 193 -0.78 -20.66 -8.55
C LEU A 193 0.04 -19.95 -9.61
N LEU A 194 1.11 -20.61 -10.04
CA LEU A 194 1.64 -20.38 -11.37
C LEU A 194 0.70 -21.17 -12.29
N ASN A 195 -0.17 -20.47 -13.01
CA ASN A 195 -0.78 -21.11 -14.18
C ASN A 195 0.36 -21.51 -15.11
N ARG A 196 0.36 -22.76 -15.60
CA ARG A 196 1.15 -23.16 -16.75
C ARG A 196 0.95 -22.12 -17.84
N LEU A 197 2.02 -21.42 -18.19
CA LEU A 197 2.12 -20.68 -19.44
C LEU A 197 2.31 -21.74 -20.52
N ASP A 198 1.23 -22.34 -21.01
CA ASP A 198 1.26 -22.95 -22.33
C ASP A 198 1.29 -21.80 -23.34
N VAL A 199 2.52 -21.47 -23.75
CA VAL A 199 2.81 -20.58 -24.87
C VAL A 199 2.60 -21.38 -26.15
N ALA A 200 1.34 -21.59 -26.52
CA ALA A 200 0.95 -21.98 -27.86
C ALA A 200 -0.52 -21.56 -28.07
N GLU A 201 -0.75 -20.73 -29.09
CA GLU A 201 -2.06 -20.32 -29.61
C GLU A 201 -2.89 -19.33 -28.76
N LEU A 202 -2.52 -18.05 -28.83
CA LEU A 202 -3.52 -16.97 -28.73
C LEU A 202 -3.41 -16.07 -29.95
N GLN A 203 -4.34 -16.27 -30.89
CA GLN A 203 -4.70 -15.25 -31.88
C GLN A 203 -5.18 -13.97 -31.17
N PRO A 204 -5.02 -12.79 -31.79
CA PRO A 204 -5.37 -11.51 -31.16
C PRO A 204 -6.88 -11.43 -30.87
N ILE A 205 -7.24 -11.22 -29.61
CA ILE A 205 -8.63 -11.02 -29.18
C ILE A 205 -9.08 -9.62 -29.62
N PRO A 206 -10.20 -9.47 -30.35
CA PRO A 206 -10.74 -8.17 -30.74
C PRO A 206 -11.25 -7.37 -29.53
N PRO A 207 -11.23 -6.02 -29.60
CA PRO A 207 -11.60 -5.16 -28.48
C PRO A 207 -13.10 -5.29 -28.17
N GLY A 208 -13.46 -5.82 -26.99
CA GLY A 208 -14.85 -5.80 -26.51
C GLY A 208 -15.32 -6.96 -25.64
N LYS A 209 -14.53 -8.04 -25.47
CA LYS A 209 -14.92 -9.16 -24.59
C LYS A 209 -13.75 -9.58 -23.70
N VAL A 210 -13.66 -8.98 -22.52
CA VAL A 210 -12.84 -9.53 -21.42
C VAL A 210 -13.68 -10.61 -20.75
N SER A 211 -13.41 -11.88 -21.04
CA SER A 211 -14.02 -12.99 -20.29
C SER A 211 -13.49 -12.98 -18.85
N ARG A 212 -14.38 -13.33 -17.92
CA ARG A 212 -14.28 -13.03 -16.48
C ARG A 212 -13.70 -14.19 -15.66
N SER A 213 -12.92 -15.08 -16.26
CA SER A 213 -12.42 -16.30 -15.61
C SER A 213 -10.90 -16.37 -15.66
N MET A 214 -10.27 -16.69 -14.53
CA MET A 214 -8.81 -16.81 -14.27
C MET A 214 -8.09 -15.57 -13.72
N VAL A 215 -8.61 -15.01 -12.62
CA VAL A 215 -7.79 -14.27 -11.65
C VAL A 215 -7.90 -14.99 -10.31
N GLU A 216 -7.39 -16.22 -10.24
CA GLU A 216 -7.26 -16.93 -8.96
C GLU A 216 -5.83 -17.41 -8.79
N GLY A 217 -5.24 -17.07 -7.65
CA GLY A 217 -4.11 -17.83 -7.11
C GLY A 217 -2.83 -17.08 -6.77
N THR A 218 -2.92 -16.14 -5.85
CA THR A 218 -1.97 -15.93 -4.73
C THR A 218 -2.69 -15.19 -3.61
N GLY A 219 -3.88 -15.71 -3.28
CA GLY A 219 -4.71 -15.21 -2.21
C GLY A 219 -4.16 -15.64 -0.85
N MET A 220 -4.34 -14.79 0.15
CA MET A 220 -4.26 -15.20 1.54
C MET A 220 -5.42 -16.15 1.82
N PRO A 221 -5.25 -17.21 2.63
CA PRO A 221 -6.35 -18.08 3.01
C PRO A 221 -7.27 -17.37 4.04
N SER A 222 -7.89 -16.25 3.65
CA SER A 222 -8.58 -15.33 4.55
C SER A 222 -9.81 -15.97 5.19
N GLU A 223 -10.52 -16.84 4.46
CA GLU A 223 -11.67 -17.55 5.02
C GLU A 223 -11.26 -18.54 6.10
N PHE A 224 -10.14 -19.25 5.90
CA PHE A 224 -9.55 -20.09 6.94
C PHE A 224 -9.12 -19.26 8.16
N LEU A 225 -8.39 -18.16 7.95
CA LEU A 225 -7.93 -17.29 9.05
C LEU A 225 -9.11 -16.69 9.83
N LYS A 226 -10.15 -16.21 9.14
CA LYS A 226 -11.37 -15.67 9.78
C LYS A 226 -12.13 -16.75 10.54
N LYS A 227 -12.27 -17.96 9.95
CA LYS A 227 -12.93 -19.10 10.60
C LYS A 227 -12.18 -19.52 11.87
N ALA A 228 -10.85 -19.46 11.84
CA ALA A 228 -10.00 -19.66 13.01
C ALA A 228 -10.06 -18.49 14.03
N GLY A 229 -10.79 -17.40 13.75
CA GLY A 229 -10.96 -16.24 14.64
C GLY A 229 -9.82 -15.22 14.58
N ILE A 230 -8.90 -15.34 13.63
CA ILE A 230 -7.75 -14.45 13.48
C ILE A 230 -8.19 -13.12 12.85
N ARG A 231 -7.92 -12.01 13.55
CA ARG A 231 -8.19 -10.66 13.06
C ARG A 231 -7.17 -10.27 11.99
N LEU A 232 -7.66 -9.76 10.88
CA LEU A 232 -6.86 -9.27 9.77
C LEU A 232 -6.75 -7.74 9.84
N GLU A 233 -5.75 -7.14 9.20
CA GLU A 233 -5.56 -5.68 9.18
C GLU A 233 -6.79 -4.91 8.65
N ASN A 234 -7.67 -5.53 7.87
CA ASN A 234 -8.88 -4.88 7.33
C ASN A 234 -10.10 -5.02 8.24
N THR A 235 -10.02 -5.73 9.38
CA THR A 235 -11.17 -5.82 10.28
C THR A 235 -11.49 -4.44 10.83
N TRP A 236 -12.74 -4.04 10.67
CA TRP A 236 -13.26 -2.80 11.22
C TRP A 236 -13.32 -2.96 12.75
N ASP A 237 -12.62 -2.10 13.47
CA ASP A 237 -12.61 -2.07 14.93
C ASP A 237 -13.12 -0.70 15.41
N TRP A 238 -13.70 -0.66 16.60
CA TRP A 238 -14.17 0.53 17.30
C TRP A 238 -13.10 1.63 17.39
N LYS A 239 -11.82 1.24 17.54
CA LYS A 239 -10.69 2.20 17.56
C LYS A 239 -10.55 2.99 16.25
N ARG A 240 -10.89 2.37 15.12
CA ARG A 240 -10.89 3.08 13.82
C ARG A 240 -12.11 3.99 13.71
N TRP A 241 -13.29 3.50 14.12
CA TRP A 241 -14.49 4.33 14.12
C TRP A 241 -14.37 5.58 15.00
N THR A 242 -13.75 5.45 16.17
CA THR A 242 -13.45 6.57 17.05
C THR A 242 -12.44 7.52 16.42
N ALA A 243 -11.34 7.03 15.82
CA ALA A 243 -10.39 7.88 15.11
C ALA A 243 -11.02 8.66 13.93
N LEU A 244 -11.89 8.02 13.14
CA LEU A 244 -12.64 8.69 12.06
C LEU A 244 -13.48 9.83 12.64
N SER A 245 -14.25 9.50 13.67
CA SER A 245 -15.24 10.40 14.25
C SER A 245 -14.55 11.59 14.91
N LEU A 246 -13.48 11.35 15.68
CA LEU A 246 -12.70 12.41 16.32
C LEU A 246 -12.02 13.31 15.29
N THR A 247 -11.46 12.75 14.21
CA THR A 247 -10.84 13.56 13.15
C THR A 247 -11.88 14.40 12.42
N ALA A 248 -13.02 13.80 12.07
CA ALA A 248 -14.11 14.51 11.39
C ALA A 248 -14.72 15.61 12.28
N ILE A 249 -14.97 15.31 13.56
CA ILE A 249 -15.45 16.28 14.56
C ILE A 249 -14.42 17.40 14.75
N GLY A 250 -13.14 17.08 14.86
CA GLY A 250 -12.07 18.07 15.03
C GLY A 250 -11.96 19.02 13.84
N VAL A 251 -11.96 18.48 12.61
CA VAL A 251 -11.95 19.30 11.38
C VAL A 251 -13.22 20.14 11.26
N PHE A 252 -14.38 19.57 11.58
CA PHE A 252 -15.66 20.28 11.57
C PHE A 252 -15.68 21.41 12.61
N ALA A 253 -15.26 21.14 13.84
CA ALA A 253 -15.16 22.12 14.91
C ALA A 253 -14.21 23.25 14.52
N PHE A 254 -13.05 22.94 13.96
CA PHE A 254 -12.10 23.93 13.46
C PHE A 254 -12.73 24.84 12.40
N TYR A 255 -13.45 24.26 11.43
CA TYR A 255 -14.17 25.03 10.41
C TYR A 255 -15.27 25.91 11.00
N MET A 256 -16.04 25.41 11.96
CA MET A 256 -17.11 26.16 12.61
C MET A 256 -16.56 27.30 13.47
N ILE A 257 -15.47 27.09 14.19
CA ILE A 257 -14.78 28.13 14.96
C ILE A 257 -14.31 29.24 14.02
N LYS A 258 -13.67 28.89 12.90
CA LYS A 258 -13.25 29.87 11.87
C LYS A 258 -14.44 30.70 11.36
N LYS A 259 -15.59 30.06 11.15
CA LYS A 259 -16.77 30.71 10.57
C LYS A 259 -17.54 31.58 11.57
N LEU A 260 -17.69 31.14 12.81
CA LEU A 260 -18.46 31.82 13.86
C LEU A 260 -17.64 32.86 14.63
N HIS A 261 -16.33 32.61 14.80
CA HIS A 261 -15.43 33.43 15.60
C HIS A 261 -14.11 33.70 14.86
N PRO A 262 -14.14 34.44 13.73
CA PRO A 262 -12.92 34.75 12.97
C PRO A 262 -11.87 35.49 13.83
N GLY A 263 -12.31 36.23 14.86
CA GLY A 263 -11.49 37.00 15.79
C GLY A 263 -10.74 36.19 16.87
N TRP A 264 -11.16 34.97 17.21
CA TRP A 264 -10.70 34.29 18.42
C TRP A 264 -9.23 33.87 18.41
N PHE A 265 -8.68 33.60 17.24
CA PHE A 265 -7.29 33.18 17.08
C PHE A 265 -6.55 34.22 16.24
N HIS A 266 -6.19 35.33 16.88
CA HIS A 266 -5.30 36.34 16.33
C HIS A 266 -3.95 36.28 17.04
N PHE A 267 -2.92 35.87 16.32
CA PHE A 267 -1.55 35.82 16.84
C PHE A 267 -0.59 36.37 15.80
N GLY A 268 0.34 37.24 16.22
CA GLY A 268 1.32 37.86 15.30
C GLY A 268 0.70 38.67 14.16
N GLY A 269 -0.47 39.29 14.38
CA GLY A 269 -1.15 40.09 13.35
C GLY A 269 -1.87 39.29 12.26
N ARG A 270 -1.97 37.96 12.39
CA ARG A 270 -2.70 37.08 11.48
C ARG A 270 -3.80 36.33 12.22
N ASP A 271 -4.92 36.11 11.53
CA ASP A 271 -6.00 35.25 11.99
C ASP A 271 -5.64 33.76 11.78
N LEU A 272 -6.52 32.86 12.21
CA LEU A 272 -6.32 31.41 12.08
C LEU A 272 -6.13 30.96 10.61
N ALA A 273 -6.76 31.65 9.66
CA ALA A 273 -6.65 31.35 8.24
C ALA A 273 -5.25 31.73 7.71
N GLY A 274 -4.69 32.85 8.15
CA GLY A 274 -3.33 33.27 7.82
C GLY A 274 -2.23 32.36 8.38
N TRP A 275 -2.52 31.58 9.42
CA TRP A 275 -1.60 30.58 9.98
C TRP A 275 -1.67 29.20 9.34
N TYR A 276 -2.76 28.90 8.62
CA TYR A 276 -2.98 27.60 7.99
C TYR A 276 -1.81 27.13 7.10
N PRO A 277 -1.22 27.96 6.22
CA PRO A 277 -0.12 27.53 5.35
C PRO A 277 1.13 27.10 6.14
N PHE A 278 1.41 27.76 7.26
CA PHE A 278 2.55 27.45 8.12
C PHE A 278 2.32 26.16 8.91
N LEU A 279 1.12 25.96 9.47
CA LEU A 279 0.74 24.73 10.16
C LEU A 279 0.80 23.53 9.21
N TYR A 280 0.25 23.67 8.00
CA TYR A 280 0.32 22.64 6.96
C TYR A 280 1.78 22.31 6.62
N SER A 281 2.61 23.33 6.45
CA SER A 281 4.03 23.15 6.12
C SER A 281 4.82 22.50 7.24
N ALA A 282 4.50 22.80 8.51
CA ALA A 282 5.11 22.15 9.66
C ALA A 282 4.81 20.64 9.69
N LEU A 283 3.57 20.24 9.37
CA LEU A 283 3.19 18.83 9.26
C LEU A 283 3.95 18.12 8.14
N VAL A 284 3.97 18.70 6.93
CA VAL A 284 4.70 18.13 5.78
C VAL A 284 6.20 18.02 6.08
N LEU A 285 6.79 19.02 6.73
CA LEU A 285 8.20 19.00 7.14
C LEU A 285 8.48 17.88 8.15
N TYR A 286 7.72 17.83 9.24
CA TYR A 286 7.93 16.85 10.30
C TYR A 286 7.74 15.40 9.79
N PHE A 287 6.61 15.13 9.14
CA PHE A 287 6.32 13.79 8.62
C PHE A 287 7.18 13.45 7.40
N GLY A 288 7.59 14.43 6.60
CA GLY A 288 8.55 14.26 5.51
C GLY A 288 9.93 13.84 6.01
N ILE A 289 10.48 14.51 7.05
CA ILE A 289 11.74 14.10 7.69
C ILE A 289 11.61 12.70 8.30
N LYS A 290 10.48 12.41 8.96
CA LYS A 290 10.20 11.08 9.52
C LYS A 290 10.19 10.02 8.42
N ALA A 291 9.58 10.30 7.26
CA ALA A 291 9.57 9.40 6.12
C ALA A 291 10.98 9.19 5.55
N ILE A 292 11.77 10.25 5.35
CA ILE A 292 13.18 10.14 4.89
C ILE A 292 13.98 9.20 5.80
N ARG A 293 13.85 9.35 7.12
CA ARG A 293 14.53 8.51 8.12
C ARG A 293 14.05 7.06 8.12
N ARG A 294 12.78 6.82 7.78
CA ARG A 294 12.18 5.48 7.64
C ARG A 294 12.67 4.76 6.40
N TYR A 295 12.61 5.41 5.24
CA TYR A 295 12.92 4.76 3.95
C TYR A 295 14.42 4.58 3.72
N ARG A 296 15.25 5.56 4.10
CA ARG A 296 16.71 5.58 3.89
C ARG A 296 17.14 5.20 2.46
N ASP A 297 16.33 5.59 1.49
CA ASP A 297 16.52 5.29 0.07
C ASP A 297 16.75 6.61 -0.70
N PRO A 298 17.73 6.70 -1.62
CA PRO A 298 18.02 7.93 -2.36
C PRO A 298 16.83 8.45 -3.18
N LEU A 299 16.06 7.54 -3.79
CA LEU A 299 14.89 7.92 -4.59
C LEU A 299 13.79 8.52 -3.69
N GLN A 300 13.47 7.86 -2.56
CA GLN A 300 12.51 8.41 -1.61
C GLN A 300 12.99 9.70 -0.96
N THR A 301 14.29 9.82 -0.67
CA THR A 301 14.88 11.03 -0.10
C THR A 301 14.66 12.23 -1.03
N ARG A 302 14.95 12.08 -2.33
CA ARG A 302 14.70 13.13 -3.33
C ARG A 302 13.21 13.49 -3.43
N LYS A 303 12.33 12.47 -3.41
CA LYS A 303 10.87 12.68 -3.43
C LYS A 303 10.40 13.54 -2.25
N TYR A 304 10.77 13.16 -1.03
CA TYR A 304 10.34 13.87 0.17
C TYR A 304 10.97 15.26 0.30
N LEU A 305 12.23 15.44 -0.11
CA LEU A 305 12.85 16.76 -0.20
C LEU A 305 12.13 17.66 -1.21
N SER A 306 11.73 17.12 -2.37
CA SER A 306 10.92 17.84 -3.36
C SER A 306 9.60 18.32 -2.76
N LEU A 307 8.86 17.43 -2.08
CA LEU A 307 7.59 17.79 -1.43
C LEU A 307 7.76 18.88 -0.36
N ILE A 308 8.79 18.75 0.49
CA ILE A 308 9.10 19.76 1.51
C ILE A 308 9.45 21.09 0.85
N PHE A 309 10.27 21.07 -0.21
CA PHE A 309 10.66 22.27 -0.95
C PHE A 309 9.45 22.97 -1.56
N PHE A 310 8.62 22.27 -2.32
CA PHE A 310 7.44 22.89 -2.94
C PHE A 310 6.46 23.41 -1.88
N GLN A 311 6.26 22.66 -0.79
CA GLN A 311 5.39 23.08 0.31
C GLN A 311 5.89 24.38 0.97
N LEU A 312 7.17 24.44 1.32
CA LEU A 312 7.73 25.62 1.99
C LEU A 312 7.86 26.80 1.03
N ALA A 313 8.42 26.60 -0.16
CA ALA A 313 8.67 27.69 -1.08
C ALA A 313 7.37 28.24 -1.69
N PHE A 314 6.57 27.37 -2.32
CA PHE A 314 5.46 27.82 -3.17
C PHE A 314 4.09 27.78 -2.49
N TYR A 315 3.92 26.98 -1.44
CA TYR A 315 2.66 26.88 -0.70
C TYR A 315 2.73 27.53 0.70
N SER A 316 3.80 28.26 1.00
CA SER A 316 3.93 29.02 2.26
C SER A 316 4.71 30.31 2.06
N ILE A 317 6.03 30.27 1.86
CA ILE A 317 6.90 31.46 1.90
C ILE A 317 6.58 32.44 0.77
N ILE A 318 6.51 32.00 -0.48
CA ILE A 318 6.27 32.91 -1.62
C ILE A 318 4.89 33.59 -1.50
N PRO A 319 3.78 32.87 -1.30
CA PRO A 319 2.48 33.52 -1.20
C PRO A 319 2.31 34.39 0.04
N GLU A 320 2.81 33.95 1.21
CA GLU A 320 2.49 34.58 2.49
C GLU A 320 3.49 35.62 2.96
N LEU A 321 4.77 35.48 2.60
CA LEU A 321 5.84 36.36 3.09
C LEU A 321 6.43 37.25 1.99
N ILE A 322 6.56 36.75 0.76
CA ILE A 322 7.17 37.51 -0.34
C ILE A 322 6.12 38.35 -1.08
N LEU A 323 5.06 37.69 -1.56
CA LEU A 323 4.03 38.34 -2.38
C LEU A 323 2.83 38.83 -1.57
N ASN A 324 2.63 38.28 -0.37
CA ASN A 324 1.49 38.53 0.53
C ASN A 324 0.15 38.58 -0.23
N ASN A 325 -0.04 37.63 -1.15
CA ASN A 325 -1.15 37.61 -2.09
C ASN A 325 -1.65 36.18 -2.24
N TRP A 326 -2.89 35.92 -1.83
CA TRP A 326 -3.50 34.59 -1.93
C TRP A 326 -3.55 34.06 -3.38
N ARG A 327 -3.54 34.93 -4.40
CA ARG A 327 -3.48 34.48 -5.81
C ARG A 327 -2.15 33.84 -6.17
N ALA A 328 -1.07 34.12 -5.42
CA ALA A 328 0.25 33.54 -5.62
C ALA A 328 0.29 32.01 -5.44
N TYR A 329 -0.70 31.44 -4.75
CA TYR A 329 -0.88 29.98 -4.71
C TYR A 329 -1.03 29.38 -6.12
N GLY A 330 -1.53 30.15 -7.08
CA GLY A 330 -1.66 29.74 -8.48
C GLY A 330 -0.37 29.60 -9.26
N LEU A 331 0.78 29.93 -8.66
CA LEU A 331 2.08 29.72 -9.30
C LEU A 331 2.36 28.22 -9.57
N VAL A 332 1.80 27.30 -8.77
CA VAL A 332 2.08 25.86 -8.88
C VAL A 332 0.85 25.04 -9.26
N TYR A 333 -0.36 25.46 -8.93
CA TYR A 333 -1.57 24.69 -9.23
C TYR A 333 -1.86 24.61 -10.73
N ALA A 334 -2.01 23.38 -11.20
CA ALA A 334 -2.44 23.08 -12.56
C ALA A 334 -3.92 22.67 -12.57
N TRP A 335 -4.82 23.67 -12.59
CA TRP A 335 -6.20 23.58 -13.08
C TRP A 335 -6.90 24.94 -12.87
N PRO A 336 -7.62 25.51 -13.86
CA PRO A 336 -8.16 26.88 -13.78
C PRO A 336 -9.35 27.11 -12.83
N LEU A 337 -9.81 26.10 -12.07
CA LEU A 337 -11.06 26.21 -11.28
C LEU A 337 -10.89 26.91 -9.91
N ALA A 338 -9.69 27.03 -9.36
CA ALA A 338 -9.50 27.40 -7.95
C ALA A 338 -8.82 28.76 -7.69
N LEU A 339 -8.39 29.49 -8.73
CA LEU A 339 -7.42 30.60 -8.56
C LEU A 339 -7.73 31.86 -9.35
N GLY A 340 -8.79 31.83 -10.16
CA GLY A 340 -9.39 33.02 -10.72
C GLY A 340 -10.42 33.61 -9.77
N PRO A 341 -10.71 34.92 -9.84
CA PRO A 341 -11.93 35.44 -9.26
C PRO A 341 -13.10 34.63 -9.81
N SER A 342 -14.04 34.27 -8.93
CA SER A 342 -15.23 33.49 -9.27
C SER A 342 -16.22 34.28 -10.11
N THR A 343 -15.76 35.29 -10.86
CA THR A 343 -16.53 36.20 -11.71
C THR A 343 -15.70 36.56 -12.93
N TRP A 344 -16.35 36.56 -14.10
CA TRP A 344 -15.77 36.97 -15.39
C TRP A 344 -15.04 38.32 -15.32
N GLU A 345 -15.61 39.29 -14.59
CA GLU A 345 -15.08 40.64 -14.46
C GLU A 345 -13.74 40.68 -13.71
N GLY A 346 -13.55 39.83 -12.70
CA GLY A 346 -12.28 39.78 -12.00
C GLY A 346 -11.15 39.18 -12.84
N PHE A 347 -11.47 38.33 -13.83
CA PHE A 347 -10.46 37.75 -14.73
C PHE A 347 -9.84 38.82 -15.63
N LEU A 348 -10.57 39.91 -15.88
CA LEU A 348 -10.15 41.01 -16.75
C LEU A 348 -9.45 42.15 -15.99
N GLN A 349 -9.31 42.06 -14.67
CA GLN A 349 -8.59 43.05 -13.86
C GLN A 349 -7.18 42.54 -13.49
N GLU A 350 -6.20 43.45 -13.37
CA GLU A 350 -4.89 43.12 -12.80
C GLU A 350 -4.99 43.03 -11.27
N PRO A 351 -4.30 42.07 -10.61
CA PRO A 351 -3.38 41.06 -11.15
C PRO A 351 -4.06 39.74 -11.59
N GLY A 352 -5.40 39.69 -11.63
CA GLY A 352 -6.17 38.49 -11.99
C GLY A 352 -5.87 37.95 -13.39
N LYS A 353 -5.66 38.85 -14.36
CA LYS A 353 -5.25 38.53 -15.74
C LYS A 353 -3.97 37.69 -15.80
N PHE A 354 -2.93 38.08 -15.06
CA PHE A 354 -1.67 37.34 -15.01
C PHE A 354 -1.88 35.89 -14.55
N TYR A 355 -2.53 35.70 -13.39
CA TYR A 355 -2.72 34.37 -12.81
C TYR A 355 -3.60 33.47 -13.67
N PHE A 356 -4.56 34.03 -14.41
CA PHE A 356 -5.37 33.29 -15.37
C PHE A 356 -4.52 32.69 -16.50
N TRP A 357 -3.78 33.55 -17.22
CA TRP A 357 -2.92 33.11 -18.32
C TRP A 357 -1.80 32.19 -17.84
N TRP A 358 -1.24 32.47 -16.66
CA TRP A 358 -0.27 31.59 -16.01
C TRP A 358 -0.85 30.20 -15.75
N THR A 359 -2.06 30.11 -15.19
CA THR A 359 -2.71 28.82 -14.88
C THR A 359 -3.04 28.03 -16.16
N LEU A 360 -3.42 28.72 -17.24
CA LEU A 360 -3.58 28.10 -18.56
C LEU A 360 -2.25 27.56 -19.10
N GLY A 361 -1.18 28.36 -19.03
CA GLY A 361 0.17 27.92 -19.39
C GLY A 361 0.63 26.72 -18.56
N MET A 362 0.40 26.74 -17.25
CA MET A 362 0.71 25.61 -16.38
C MET A 362 -0.09 24.37 -16.75
N SER A 363 -1.38 24.49 -17.06
CA SER A 363 -2.28 23.36 -17.32
C SER A 363 -2.09 22.76 -18.73
N PHE A 364 -1.83 23.58 -19.74
CA PHE A 364 -1.82 23.16 -21.16
C PHE A 364 -0.44 23.20 -21.83
N LEU A 365 0.59 23.72 -21.16
CA LEU A 365 1.97 23.68 -21.64
C LEU A 365 2.90 22.96 -20.66
N VAL A 366 3.06 23.49 -19.44
CA VAL A 366 4.03 22.96 -18.47
C VAL A 366 3.65 21.56 -18.00
N LEU A 367 2.38 21.36 -17.59
CA LEU A 367 1.91 20.07 -17.11
C LEU A 367 1.98 18.99 -18.21
N PRO A 368 1.57 19.23 -19.47
CA PRO A 368 1.79 18.26 -20.55
C PRO A 368 3.24 17.89 -20.80
N ILE A 369 4.15 18.85 -20.80
CA ILE A 369 5.59 18.58 -20.94
C ILE A 369 6.05 17.70 -19.77
N PHE A 370 5.66 18.05 -18.54
CA PHE A 370 6.00 17.27 -17.35
C PHE A 370 5.45 15.83 -17.43
N VAL A 371 4.18 15.66 -17.83
CA VAL A 371 3.49 14.37 -17.96
C VAL A 371 4.14 13.49 -19.04
N LEU A 372 4.67 14.08 -20.11
CA LEU A 372 5.35 13.34 -21.17
C LEU A 372 6.54 12.53 -20.62
N PHE A 373 7.31 13.11 -19.70
CA PHE A 373 8.49 12.46 -19.11
C PHE A 373 8.17 11.64 -17.86
N THR A 374 7.24 12.13 -17.03
CA THR A 374 7.10 11.65 -15.64
C THR A 374 5.71 11.08 -15.34
N GLY A 375 4.81 11.07 -16.32
CA GLY A 375 3.43 10.61 -16.14
C GLY A 375 2.73 11.42 -15.07
N LYS A 376 2.22 10.75 -14.03
CA LYS A 376 1.47 11.38 -12.93
C LYS A 376 2.32 11.75 -11.70
N GLN A 377 3.65 11.81 -11.82
CA GLN A 377 4.54 12.10 -10.67
C GLN A 377 4.24 13.41 -9.94
N TYR A 378 3.58 14.38 -10.58
CA TYR A 378 3.18 15.64 -9.96
C TYR A 378 2.44 15.42 -8.63
N CYS A 379 1.58 14.40 -8.57
CA CYS A 379 0.81 14.02 -7.37
C CYS A 379 1.68 13.59 -6.18
N SER A 380 2.92 13.16 -6.40
CA SER A 380 3.80 12.57 -5.37
C SER A 380 5.09 13.36 -5.16
N TRP A 381 5.37 14.35 -6.01
CA TRP A 381 6.63 15.10 -6.02
C TRP A 381 6.45 16.62 -5.88
N VAL A 382 5.29 17.17 -6.25
CA VAL A 382 5.09 18.63 -6.36
C VAL A 382 3.80 19.10 -5.67
N CYS A 383 2.69 18.42 -5.91
CA CYS A 383 1.36 18.83 -5.46
C CYS A 383 1.27 19.01 -3.94
N GLY A 384 0.80 20.17 -3.46
CA GLY A 384 0.62 20.44 -2.02
C GLY A 384 -0.30 19.41 -1.32
N CYS A 385 -1.49 19.16 -1.87
CA CYS A 385 -2.40 18.12 -1.37
C CYS A 385 -1.75 16.73 -1.42
N GLY A 386 -0.92 16.50 -2.43
CA GLY A 386 -0.12 15.31 -2.57
C GLY A 386 0.96 15.17 -1.49
N GLY A 387 1.55 16.29 -1.05
CA GLY A 387 2.58 16.36 -0.03
C GLY A 387 2.09 15.90 1.34
N LEU A 388 0.93 16.40 1.80
CA LEU A 388 0.34 15.90 3.05
C LEU A 388 -0.05 14.42 2.95
N ALA A 389 -0.60 13.99 1.81
CA ALA A 389 -0.95 12.60 1.57
C ALA A 389 0.27 11.65 1.54
N GLU A 390 1.41 12.06 0.95
CA GLU A 390 2.65 11.26 0.90
C GLU A 390 3.43 11.28 2.21
N THR A 391 3.22 12.28 3.08
CA THR A 391 3.97 12.42 4.33
C THR A 391 3.16 11.90 5.51
N VAL A 392 2.06 12.55 5.85
CA VAL A 392 1.14 12.15 6.92
C VAL A 392 0.43 10.85 6.53
N GLY A 393 -0.14 10.82 5.31
CA GLY A 393 -0.90 9.68 4.80
C GLY A 393 -0.07 8.40 4.59
N ASP A 394 1.26 8.50 4.52
CA ASP A 394 2.18 7.37 4.32
C ASP A 394 1.99 6.26 5.37
N GLN A 395 1.68 6.63 6.61
CA GLN A 395 1.48 5.68 7.70
C GLN A 395 0.35 4.67 7.43
N TRP A 396 -0.57 5.04 6.55
CA TRP A 396 -1.78 4.27 6.23
C TRP A 396 -1.78 3.75 4.80
N ARG A 397 -0.64 3.80 4.09
CA ARG A 397 -0.54 3.40 2.68
C ARG A 397 -0.94 1.96 2.40
N HIS A 398 -0.73 1.06 3.35
CA HIS A 398 -1.18 -0.33 3.21
C HIS A 398 -2.71 -0.39 3.13
N TYR A 399 -3.45 0.57 3.72
CA TYR A 399 -4.91 0.70 3.70
C TYR A 399 -5.52 1.08 2.36
N SER A 400 -4.73 1.34 1.32
CA SER A 400 -5.29 1.59 -0.01
C SER A 400 -6.14 0.42 -0.52
N PRO A 401 -7.40 0.65 -0.99
CA PRO A 401 -8.28 -0.38 -1.52
C PRO A 401 -7.65 -1.11 -2.71
N LYS A 402 -7.84 -2.42 -2.82
CA LYS A 402 -7.21 -3.26 -3.86
C LYS A 402 -8.26 -4.08 -4.60
N GLY A 403 -7.86 -4.65 -5.73
CA GLY A 403 -8.71 -5.56 -6.51
C GLY A 403 -9.48 -4.89 -7.66
N PRO A 404 -10.11 -5.71 -8.51
CA PRO A 404 -10.66 -5.29 -9.80
C PRO A 404 -11.85 -4.33 -9.68
N GLU A 405 -12.67 -4.46 -8.62
CA GLU A 405 -13.79 -3.56 -8.38
C GLU A 405 -13.32 -2.14 -8.06
N ASN A 406 -12.29 -2.03 -7.22
CA ASN A 406 -11.65 -0.77 -6.88
C ASN A 406 -10.93 -0.13 -8.07
N VAL A 407 -10.41 -0.93 -9.01
CA VAL A 407 -9.89 -0.44 -10.30
C VAL A 407 -11.01 0.08 -11.19
N ARG A 408 -12.17 -0.59 -11.27
CA ARG A 408 -13.31 -0.11 -12.07
C ARG A 408 -13.81 1.26 -11.59
N ARG A 409 -13.81 1.47 -10.28
CA ARG A 409 -14.22 2.73 -9.63
C ARG A 409 -13.30 3.90 -9.96
N GLU A 410 -12.06 3.66 -10.40
CA GLU A 410 -11.15 4.74 -10.85
C GLU A 410 -11.75 5.54 -12.01
N ARG A 411 -12.69 4.96 -12.79
CA ARG A 411 -13.42 5.69 -13.85
C ARG A 411 -14.22 6.89 -13.34
N ALA A 412 -14.55 6.95 -12.04
CA ALA A 412 -15.19 8.11 -11.43
C ALA A 412 -14.38 9.39 -11.63
N ILE A 413 -13.05 9.29 -11.74
CA ILE A 413 -12.16 10.44 -11.95
C ILE A 413 -12.46 11.17 -13.26
N TYR A 414 -12.92 10.46 -14.29
CA TYR A 414 -13.26 11.05 -15.59
C TYR A 414 -14.61 11.76 -15.57
N TRP A 415 -15.57 11.26 -14.79
CA TRP A 415 -16.85 11.96 -14.56
C TRP A 415 -16.61 13.27 -13.81
N ILE A 416 -15.77 13.24 -12.78
CA ILE A 416 -15.41 14.44 -12.01
C ILE A 416 -14.58 15.41 -12.84
N LEU A 417 -13.67 14.91 -13.67
CA LEU A 417 -12.94 15.73 -14.63
C LEU A 417 -13.88 16.42 -15.62
N GLY A 418 -14.84 15.68 -16.19
CA GLY A 418 -15.84 16.24 -17.10
C GLY A 418 -16.69 17.32 -16.43
N PHE A 419 -17.14 17.06 -15.19
CA PHE A 419 -17.85 18.05 -14.39
C PHE A 419 -16.99 19.30 -14.09
N ALA A 420 -15.73 19.11 -13.70
CA ALA A 420 -14.80 20.21 -13.43
C ALA A 420 -14.52 21.03 -14.71
N ALA A 421 -14.36 20.38 -15.86
CA ALA A 421 -14.19 21.06 -17.15
C ALA A 421 -15.44 21.85 -17.54
N PHE A 422 -16.63 21.26 -17.38
CA PHE A 422 -17.90 21.94 -17.61
C PHE A 422 -18.06 23.16 -16.69
N ALA A 423 -17.79 23.01 -15.39
CA ALA A 423 -17.85 24.11 -14.43
C ALA A 423 -16.87 25.24 -14.79
N THR A 424 -15.63 24.91 -15.18
CA THR A 424 -14.65 25.89 -15.67
C THR A 424 -15.20 26.66 -16.88
N LEU A 425 -15.75 25.94 -17.87
CA LEU A 425 -16.31 26.58 -19.07
C LEU A 425 -17.50 27.47 -18.72
N ALA A 426 -18.41 27.00 -17.87
CA ALA A 426 -19.58 27.77 -17.45
C ALA A 426 -19.21 29.10 -16.79
N VAL A 427 -18.19 29.11 -15.91
CA VAL A 427 -17.62 30.33 -15.32
C VAL A 427 -16.95 31.19 -16.39
N GLY A 428 -16.20 30.57 -17.32
CA GLY A 428 -15.59 31.26 -18.46
C GLY A 428 -16.60 31.91 -19.42
N PHE A 429 -17.86 31.46 -19.44
CA PHE A 429 -18.94 32.08 -20.21
C PHE A 429 -19.83 33.02 -19.36
N GLY A 430 -19.46 33.30 -18.10
CA GLY A 430 -20.18 34.24 -17.23
C GLY A 430 -21.53 33.71 -16.70
N ILE A 431 -21.73 32.39 -16.68
CA ILE A 431 -22.97 31.76 -16.19
C ILE A 431 -23.08 31.89 -14.67
N ASP A 432 -21.96 31.94 -13.95
CA ASP A 432 -21.85 32.14 -12.50
C ASP A 432 -22.48 33.46 -12.03
N ALA A 433 -22.33 34.55 -12.79
CA ALA A 433 -22.94 35.84 -12.50
C ALA A 433 -24.48 35.80 -12.55
N ARG A 434 -25.06 34.82 -13.26
CA ARG A 434 -26.51 34.64 -13.44
C ARG A 434 -27.13 33.67 -12.41
N MET A 435 -26.32 32.97 -11.62
CA MET A 435 -26.74 31.83 -10.82
C MET A 435 -26.99 32.11 -9.31
N GLY A 436 -26.79 33.35 -8.84
CA GLY A 436 -27.18 33.79 -7.49
C GLY A 436 -26.37 33.21 -6.32
N GLY A 437 -26.51 33.82 -5.13
CA GLY A 437 -25.69 33.51 -3.93
C GLY A 437 -25.88 32.13 -3.29
N TRP A 438 -26.99 31.44 -3.59
CA TRP A 438 -27.30 30.11 -3.04
C TRP A 438 -26.32 29.01 -3.50
N ILE A 439 -25.86 29.09 -4.76
CA ILE A 439 -24.87 28.15 -5.31
C ILE A 439 -23.49 28.39 -4.68
N LYS A 440 -23.12 29.65 -4.40
CA LYS A 440 -21.87 29.99 -3.70
C LYS A 440 -21.86 29.49 -2.24
N GLY A 441 -23.00 29.60 -1.55
CA GLY A 441 -23.16 29.04 -0.20
C GLY A 441 -23.04 27.51 -0.20
N THR A 442 -23.70 26.84 -1.14
CA THR A 442 -23.64 25.38 -1.28
C THR A 442 -22.24 24.90 -1.66
N TYR A 443 -21.53 25.63 -2.52
CA TYR A 443 -20.15 25.36 -2.89
C TYR A 443 -19.21 25.38 -1.68
N ASN A 444 -19.26 26.43 -0.84
CA ASN A 444 -18.40 26.53 0.33
C ASN A 444 -18.66 25.39 1.35
N TRP A 445 -19.90 24.94 1.50
CA TRP A 445 -20.21 23.80 2.37
C TRP A 445 -19.76 22.47 1.76
N VAL A 446 -20.08 22.20 0.50
CA VAL A 446 -19.81 20.89 -0.12
C VAL A 446 -18.34 20.73 -0.50
N VAL A 447 -17.74 21.75 -1.10
CA VAL A 447 -16.38 21.69 -1.64
C VAL A 447 -15.34 21.98 -0.55
N ASP A 448 -15.42 23.12 0.14
CA ASP A 448 -14.36 23.52 1.07
C ASP A 448 -14.36 22.67 2.35
N LEU A 449 -15.54 22.43 2.95
CA LEU A 449 -15.63 21.66 4.19
C LEU A 449 -15.59 20.14 3.94
N PHE A 450 -16.48 19.61 3.10
CA PHE A 450 -16.55 18.16 2.92
C PHE A 450 -15.45 17.63 2.01
N LEU A 451 -15.32 18.13 0.77
CA LEU A 451 -14.42 17.54 -0.22
C LEU A 451 -12.93 17.89 -0.03
N ILE A 452 -12.60 19.06 0.52
CA ILE A 452 -11.21 19.49 0.71
C ILE A 452 -10.71 19.21 2.13
N ALA A 453 -11.52 19.45 3.17
CA ALA A 453 -11.08 19.32 4.56
C ALA A 453 -11.41 17.96 5.21
N ILE A 454 -12.70 17.62 5.35
CA ILE A 454 -13.13 16.45 6.14
C ILE A 454 -12.80 15.15 5.41
N ILE A 455 -13.24 14.99 4.17
CA ILE A 455 -13.17 13.71 3.45
C ILE A 455 -11.72 13.29 3.20
N PRO A 456 -10.82 14.11 2.63
CA PRO A 456 -9.47 13.64 2.33
C PRO A 456 -8.69 13.25 3.58
N ILE A 457 -8.66 14.12 4.60
CA ILE A 457 -7.83 13.91 5.80
C ILE A 457 -8.42 12.80 6.68
N SER A 458 -9.74 12.80 6.88
CA SER A 458 -10.39 11.79 7.74
C SER A 458 -10.39 10.41 7.10
N LEU A 459 -10.29 10.29 5.77
CA LEU A 459 -10.23 8.99 5.09
C LEU A 459 -8.83 8.38 5.05
N TYR A 460 -7.75 9.12 5.35
CA TYR A 460 -6.39 8.55 5.30
C TYR A 460 -6.24 7.28 6.14
N PRO A 461 -6.71 7.23 7.41
CA PRO A 461 -6.61 6.02 8.22
C PRO A 461 -7.42 4.82 7.71
N PHE A 462 -8.30 5.02 6.73
CA PHE A 462 -9.27 4.04 6.25
C PHE A 462 -8.97 3.54 4.86
N LEU A 463 -8.65 4.45 3.94
CA LEU A 463 -8.51 4.16 2.50
C LEU A 463 -7.11 4.53 1.96
N GLY A 464 -6.18 4.88 2.86
CA GLY A 464 -4.83 5.34 2.53
C GLY A 464 -4.77 6.80 2.08
N GLY A 465 -3.54 7.35 2.01
CA GLY A 465 -3.31 8.77 1.73
C GLY A 465 -3.78 9.26 0.35
N LYS A 466 -3.85 8.37 -0.66
CA LYS A 466 -4.06 8.74 -2.06
C LYS A 466 -5.45 8.43 -2.62
N VAL A 467 -6.43 8.16 -1.76
CA VAL A 467 -7.82 7.90 -2.18
C VAL A 467 -8.37 9.03 -3.05
N TRP A 468 -8.11 10.29 -2.66
CA TRP A 468 -8.52 11.47 -3.44
C TRP A 468 -7.86 11.53 -4.81
N CYS A 469 -6.52 11.40 -4.87
CA CYS A 469 -5.76 11.41 -6.11
C CYS A 469 -6.12 10.26 -7.06
N ARG A 470 -6.65 9.16 -6.52
CA ARG A 470 -7.04 7.98 -7.28
C ARG A 470 -8.45 8.08 -7.88
N TYR A 471 -9.41 8.61 -7.12
CA TYR A 471 -10.83 8.57 -7.51
C TYR A 471 -11.43 9.92 -7.90
N TRP A 472 -10.97 11.01 -7.31
CA TRP A 472 -11.73 12.27 -7.29
C TRP A 472 -10.96 13.51 -7.71
N CYS A 473 -9.63 13.45 -7.82
CA CYS A 473 -8.83 14.61 -8.21
C CYS A 473 -8.93 14.88 -9.73
N PRO A 474 -9.49 16.03 -10.16
CA PRO A 474 -9.60 16.35 -11.59
C PRO A 474 -8.22 16.49 -12.26
N THR A 475 -7.26 17.17 -11.62
CA THR A 475 -5.88 17.28 -12.14
C THR A 475 -5.23 15.91 -12.34
N ALA A 476 -5.44 14.96 -11.44
CA ALA A 476 -4.92 13.60 -11.59
C ALA A 476 -5.62 12.83 -12.73
N GLY A 477 -6.93 13.05 -12.93
CA GLY A 477 -7.68 12.53 -14.06
C GLY A 477 -7.19 13.10 -15.40
N PHE A 478 -6.91 14.40 -15.45
CA PHE A 478 -6.35 15.07 -16.61
C PHE A 478 -4.98 14.51 -16.98
N MET A 479 -4.07 14.38 -16.01
CA MET A 479 -2.77 13.75 -16.23
C MET A 479 -2.90 12.28 -16.66
N GLN A 480 -3.88 11.53 -16.13
CA GLN A 480 -4.14 10.16 -16.54
C GLN A 480 -4.55 10.08 -18.02
N LEU A 481 -5.48 10.93 -18.47
CA LEU A 481 -5.89 10.99 -19.88
C LEU A 481 -4.71 11.35 -20.78
N LEU A 482 -3.97 12.39 -20.39
CA LEU A 482 -2.86 12.90 -21.18
C LEU A 482 -1.71 11.91 -21.28
N SER A 483 -1.29 11.34 -20.15
CA SER A 483 -0.25 10.32 -20.11
C SER A 483 -0.67 9.07 -20.88
N GLY A 484 -1.90 8.58 -20.69
CA GLY A 484 -2.42 7.44 -21.43
C GLY A 484 -2.49 7.69 -22.95
N TRP A 485 -2.87 8.90 -23.38
CA TRP A 485 -2.86 9.31 -24.79
C TRP A 485 -1.43 9.35 -25.35
N MET A 486 -0.47 9.95 -24.63
CA MET A 486 0.94 10.02 -25.01
C MET A 486 1.58 8.63 -25.10
N THR A 487 1.30 7.75 -24.13
CA THR A 487 1.79 6.36 -24.14
C THR A 487 1.20 5.58 -25.31
N ARG A 488 -0.10 5.73 -25.61
CA ARG A 488 -0.74 5.08 -26.77
C ARG A 488 -0.13 5.53 -28.11
N ARG A 489 0.33 6.78 -28.19
CA ARG A 489 1.02 7.36 -29.35
C ARG A 489 2.52 7.02 -29.39
N GLY A 490 3.06 6.27 -28.43
CA GLY A 490 4.48 5.89 -28.37
C GLY A 490 5.44 7.02 -27.96
N ILE A 491 4.92 8.17 -27.52
CA ILE A 491 5.76 9.33 -27.13
C ILE A 491 5.95 9.45 -25.61
N GLY A 492 5.05 8.87 -24.81
CA GLY A 492 5.14 8.87 -23.35
C GLY A 492 6.35 8.08 -22.85
N LYS A 493 7.12 8.66 -21.92
CA LYS A 493 8.36 8.05 -21.39
C LYS A 493 8.19 7.37 -20.03
N TYR A 494 7.11 7.67 -19.33
CA TYR A 494 6.88 7.12 -18.00
C TYR A 494 6.49 5.64 -18.04
N ARG A 495 7.33 4.80 -17.44
CA ARG A 495 7.10 3.36 -17.27
C ARG A 495 7.92 2.82 -16.09
N ILE A 496 7.41 1.80 -15.42
CA ILE A 496 8.16 1.00 -14.44
C ILE A 496 8.40 -0.38 -15.06
N ASP A 497 9.67 -0.73 -15.16
CA ASP A 497 10.16 -1.97 -15.74
C ASP A 497 10.31 -3.04 -14.66
N SER A 498 10.01 -4.27 -15.05
CA SER A 498 10.03 -5.43 -14.17
C SER A 498 11.02 -6.47 -14.68
N ASN A 499 11.81 -7.06 -13.78
CA ASN A 499 12.65 -8.21 -14.06
C ASN A 499 12.06 -9.47 -13.39
N LYS A 500 11.55 -10.40 -14.20
CA LYS A 500 10.93 -11.65 -13.72
C LYS A 500 11.91 -12.55 -12.98
N ASP A 501 13.17 -12.58 -13.43
CA ASP A 501 14.22 -13.45 -12.89
C ASP A 501 14.70 -13.00 -11.51
N ARG A 502 14.33 -11.77 -11.10
CA ARG A 502 14.57 -11.23 -9.75
C ARG A 502 13.33 -11.26 -8.87
N CYS A 503 12.14 -11.54 -9.39
CA CYS A 503 10.90 -11.45 -8.64
C CYS A 503 10.63 -12.73 -7.81
N ILE A 504 10.80 -12.66 -6.49
CA ILE A 504 10.53 -13.78 -5.56
C ILE A 504 9.06 -13.85 -5.06
N ALA A 505 8.10 -13.28 -5.79
CA ALA A 505 6.65 -13.30 -5.47
C ALA A 505 6.24 -12.78 -4.07
N CYS A 506 7.07 -11.96 -3.44
CA CYS A 506 6.99 -11.56 -2.03
C CYS A 506 5.80 -10.61 -1.69
N ASN A 507 5.19 -9.97 -2.71
CA ASN A 507 4.03 -9.08 -2.60
C ASN A 507 4.24 -7.73 -1.87
N MET A 508 5.48 -7.37 -1.50
CA MET A 508 5.74 -6.10 -0.82
C MET A 508 5.37 -4.89 -1.68
N CYS A 509 5.70 -4.93 -2.97
CA CYS A 509 5.39 -3.87 -3.93
C CYS A 509 3.89 -3.59 -4.07
N SER A 510 3.04 -4.62 -4.13
CA SER A 510 1.58 -4.46 -4.17
C SER A 510 1.02 -4.04 -2.81
N ARG A 511 1.56 -4.57 -1.71
CA ARG A 511 1.13 -4.21 -0.35
C ARG A 511 1.32 -2.71 -0.12
N CYS A 512 2.45 -2.20 -0.60
CA CYS A 512 2.90 -0.83 -0.47
C CYS A 512 2.42 0.07 -1.65
N CYS A 513 1.41 -0.31 -2.42
CA CYS A 513 0.91 0.60 -3.46
C CYS A 513 -0.18 1.52 -2.88
N GLU A 514 0.09 2.83 -2.82
CA GLU A 514 -0.87 3.84 -2.30
C GLU A 514 -2.10 4.03 -3.18
N VAL A 515 -2.01 3.65 -4.45
CA VAL A 515 -3.14 3.63 -5.38
C VAL A 515 -3.62 2.21 -5.66
N GLY A 516 -3.22 1.23 -4.83
CA GLY A 516 -3.81 -0.11 -4.83
C GLY A 516 -3.56 -0.95 -6.09
N ILE A 517 -2.47 -0.69 -6.82
CA ILE A 517 -2.03 -1.49 -7.97
C ILE A 517 -1.45 -2.82 -7.47
N ASP A 518 -1.80 -3.92 -8.13
CA ASP A 518 -1.13 -5.20 -7.94
C ASP A 518 0.20 -5.24 -8.73
N VAL A 519 1.21 -4.53 -8.22
CA VAL A 519 2.54 -4.42 -8.84
C VAL A 519 3.21 -5.79 -9.01
N ARG A 520 3.02 -6.70 -8.06
CA ARG A 520 3.54 -8.08 -8.09
C ARG A 520 3.07 -8.81 -9.35
N LYS A 521 1.84 -8.60 -9.81
CA LYS A 521 1.31 -9.23 -11.02
C LYS A 521 2.18 -8.91 -12.25
N PHE A 522 2.62 -7.66 -12.39
CA PHE A 522 3.52 -7.23 -13.46
C PHE A 522 4.93 -7.81 -13.26
N ALA A 523 5.43 -7.77 -12.02
CA ALA A 523 6.75 -8.28 -11.67
C ALA A 523 6.92 -9.77 -11.97
N LEU A 524 5.92 -10.59 -11.65
CA LEU A 524 5.93 -12.03 -11.91
C LEU A 524 5.98 -12.36 -13.41
N LYS A 525 5.35 -11.53 -14.23
CA LYS A 525 5.31 -11.71 -15.69
C LYS A 525 6.51 -11.10 -16.41
N GLY A 526 7.31 -10.29 -15.73
CA GLY A 526 8.31 -9.45 -16.39
C GLY A 526 7.69 -8.35 -17.28
N GLU A 527 6.41 -8.05 -17.05
CA GLU A 527 5.72 -7.00 -17.79
C GLU A 527 6.02 -5.64 -17.15
N SER A 528 6.23 -4.64 -17.99
CA SER A 528 6.34 -3.25 -17.54
C SER A 528 4.95 -2.64 -17.42
N PHE A 529 4.78 -1.63 -16.55
CA PHE A 529 3.50 -0.96 -16.37
C PHE A 529 3.65 0.56 -16.33
N ASP A 530 2.59 1.26 -16.74
CA ASP A 530 2.57 2.69 -17.04
C ASP A 530 1.18 3.31 -16.74
N ASN A 531 0.95 4.53 -17.21
CA ASN A 531 -0.33 5.23 -17.07
C ASN A 531 -1.36 4.90 -18.17
N LEU A 532 -1.07 3.97 -19.09
CA LEU A 532 -2.10 3.40 -19.97
C LEU A 532 -2.76 2.19 -19.30
N SER A 533 -1.94 1.37 -18.64
CA SER A 533 -2.35 0.12 -17.98
C SER A 533 -2.76 0.29 -16.52
N THR A 534 -2.33 1.36 -15.84
CA THR A 534 -2.55 1.57 -14.39
C THR A 534 -2.80 3.03 -14.01
N SER A 535 -3.27 3.24 -12.77
CA SER A 535 -3.46 4.56 -12.15
C SER A 535 -2.20 5.12 -11.46
N CYS A 536 -1.01 4.57 -11.75
CA CYS A 536 0.23 4.83 -11.01
C CYS A 536 0.54 6.33 -10.88
N ILE A 537 0.96 6.76 -9.69
CA ILE A 537 1.32 8.16 -9.40
C ILE A 537 2.84 8.38 -9.28
N GLY A 538 3.64 7.35 -9.57
CA GLY A 538 5.10 7.45 -9.61
C GLY A 538 5.79 7.80 -8.29
N CYS A 539 5.22 7.40 -7.15
CA CYS A 539 5.87 7.60 -5.83
C CYS A 539 7.13 6.73 -5.64
N GLY A 540 7.30 5.67 -6.44
CA GLY A 540 8.51 4.83 -6.45
C GLY A 540 8.69 3.93 -5.23
N ILE A 541 7.78 3.92 -4.25
CA ILE A 541 7.94 3.11 -3.04
C ILE A 541 8.01 1.61 -3.37
N CYS A 542 7.28 1.13 -4.39
CA CYS A 542 7.37 -0.26 -4.84
C CYS A 542 8.79 -0.68 -5.28
N ILE A 543 9.57 0.27 -5.83
CA ILE A 543 10.98 0.07 -6.21
C ILE A 543 11.83 0.01 -4.93
N SER A 544 11.67 0.99 -4.04
CA SER A 544 12.47 1.11 -2.82
C SER A 544 12.25 -0.04 -1.82
N VAL A 545 11.04 -0.63 -1.77
CA VAL A 545 10.76 -1.78 -0.87
C VAL A 545 11.10 -3.13 -1.48
N CYS A 546 11.47 -3.19 -2.77
CA CYS A 546 11.70 -4.46 -3.44
C CYS A 546 13.01 -5.10 -2.94
N PRO A 547 12.97 -6.23 -2.22
CA PRO A 547 14.16 -6.80 -1.57
C PRO A 547 15.22 -7.28 -2.58
N THR A 548 14.79 -7.65 -3.79
CA THR A 548 15.65 -8.16 -4.85
C THR A 548 15.98 -7.11 -5.92
N GLY A 549 15.37 -5.92 -5.86
CA GLY A 549 15.52 -4.90 -6.91
C GLY A 549 14.98 -5.35 -8.27
N ALA A 550 13.83 -6.04 -8.29
CA ALA A 550 13.16 -6.50 -9.49
C ALA A 550 12.41 -5.39 -10.26
N LEU A 551 12.32 -4.18 -9.70
CA LEU A 551 11.56 -3.06 -10.26
C LEU A 551 12.46 -1.84 -10.43
N ALA A 552 12.28 -1.09 -11.52
CA ALA A 552 12.99 0.17 -11.76
C ALA A 552 12.14 1.13 -12.62
N PHE A 553 12.39 2.43 -12.53
CA PHE A 553 11.86 3.35 -13.54
C PHE A 553 12.60 3.13 -14.86
N SER A 554 11.86 3.06 -15.97
CA SER A 554 12.42 2.93 -17.32
C SER A 554 13.29 4.16 -17.61
N LEU A 555 14.59 3.95 -17.74
CA LEU A 555 15.56 4.99 -18.10
C LEU A 555 15.63 5.16 -19.62
N SER A 556 14.59 5.76 -20.19
CA SER A 556 14.57 6.17 -21.59
C SER A 556 14.90 7.67 -21.80
N ALA A 557 15.53 8.33 -20.82
CA ALA A 557 16.05 9.70 -20.99
C ALA A 557 17.42 10.00 -20.35
N LEU A 558 17.92 9.25 -19.38
CA LEU A 558 19.20 9.57 -18.70
C LEU A 558 20.02 8.33 -18.32
N GLY A 559 20.34 7.47 -19.29
CA GLY A 559 21.52 6.57 -19.30
C GLY A 559 22.10 6.04 -17.97
N GLY A 560 21.25 5.58 -17.06
CA GLY A 560 21.65 5.07 -15.75
C GLY A 560 21.44 3.57 -15.69
N LYS A 561 22.51 2.81 -15.47
CA LYS A 561 22.37 1.40 -15.07
C LYS A 561 21.54 1.35 -13.79
N ALA A 562 20.65 0.37 -13.66
CA ALA A 562 19.94 0.08 -12.42
C ALA A 562 20.96 0.05 -11.27
N THR A 563 20.94 1.08 -10.42
CA THR A 563 21.93 1.22 -9.36
C THR A 563 21.70 0.12 -8.34
N ALA A 564 22.65 -0.80 -8.29
CA ALA A 564 22.87 -1.63 -7.12
C ALA A 564 23.32 -0.74 -5.96
N GLY A 565 22.71 -0.91 -4.78
CA GLY A 565 23.03 -0.21 -3.55
C GLY A 565 21.79 0.50 -2.98
N ILE A 566 21.38 0.37 -1.71
CA ILE A 566 22.07 0.14 -0.44
C ILE A 566 21.04 -0.36 0.61
N ARG A 567 21.55 -0.95 1.69
CA ARG A 567 20.92 -1.49 2.94
C ARG A 567 19.47 -1.10 3.24
N ALA A 568 18.61 -2.11 3.27
CA ALA A 568 17.20 -2.03 3.63
C ALA A 568 16.92 -2.83 4.92
N THR A 569 17.10 -2.19 6.08
CA THR A 569 16.58 -2.65 7.38
C THR A 569 15.05 -2.50 7.39
N TRP A 570 14.34 -3.35 6.64
CA TRP A 570 12.92 -3.19 6.32
C TRP A 570 11.96 -4.10 7.11
N VAL A 571 12.50 -5.06 7.88
CA VAL A 571 11.68 -6.10 8.55
C VAL A 571 11.09 -5.63 9.89
N ASP A 572 11.61 -4.55 10.48
CA ASP A 572 11.25 -4.09 11.82
C ASP A 572 10.42 -2.79 11.87
N GLN A 573 10.01 -2.21 10.74
CA GLN A 573 9.41 -0.85 10.71
C GLN A 573 8.07 -0.69 9.97
N PHE A 574 7.47 -1.77 9.47
CA PHE A 574 6.00 -1.79 9.51
C PHE A 574 5.62 -1.80 10.98
N PRO A 575 4.59 -1.07 11.45
CA PRO A 575 4.13 -1.22 12.83
C PRO A 575 3.66 -2.67 13.05
N LYS A 576 4.60 -3.56 13.33
CA LYS A 576 4.41 -4.84 14.03
C LYS A 576 4.24 -4.41 15.48
N GLY A 577 2.99 -4.25 15.88
CA GLY A 577 2.66 -3.56 17.11
C GLY A 577 2.63 -2.04 16.93
N ALA A 578 1.46 -1.52 16.55
CA ALA A 578 0.86 -0.60 17.49
C ALA A 578 0.40 -1.47 18.66
N SER A 579 1.32 -1.79 19.58
CA SER A 579 0.90 -2.05 20.96
C SER A 579 0.14 -0.79 21.35
N PHE A 580 -1.16 -0.95 21.56
CA PHE A 580 -1.92 0.04 22.30
C PHE A 580 -1.51 -0.12 23.76
N ASP A 581 -0.32 0.36 24.10
CA ASP A 581 -0.01 0.72 25.49
C ASP A 581 -0.18 2.23 25.59
N VAL A 582 -1.36 2.59 26.09
CA VAL A 582 -1.81 3.88 26.65
C VAL A 582 -1.79 5.10 25.71
#